data_AF-A0A249P1B4-F1
#
_entry.id   AF-A0A249P1B4-F1
#
_cell.length_a   1.000
_cell.length_b   1.000
_cell.length_c   1.000
_cell.angle_alpha   90.00
_cell.angle_beta   90.00
_cell.angle_gamma   90.00
#
_symmetry.space_group_name_H-M   'P 1'
#
loop_
_entity.id
_entity.type
_entity.pdbx_description
1 polymer ?
#
loop_
_entity_poly.entity_id
_entity_poly.type
_entity_poly.pdbx_seq_one_letter_code
_entity_poly.pdbx_strand_id
1 'polypeptide(L)'
;MLMGMTRLEPGSVWNTMPAHTHDRRMEAYLYFEVPQDAFAIHLMGRPEATGHLIVRNEQVVVSPPWSVHCGAGTSAYAFIWSMAGDNKSFKDMDFVPMGEIR
;
A
#
# COMPACT_ATOMS: atom_id res chain seq x y z
N MET A 1 -8.46 -4.63 14.93
CA MET A 1 -7.90 -5.26 13.73
C MET A 1 -8.97 -5.33 12.66
N LEU A 2 -8.63 -4.88 11.47
CA LEU A 2 -9.37 -5.01 10.22
C LEU A 2 -8.43 -5.67 9.20
N MET A 3 -8.97 -6.47 8.28
CA MET A 3 -8.19 -7.13 7.24
C MET A 3 -9.04 -7.26 5.99
N GLY A 4 -8.41 -7.14 4.83
CA GLY A 4 -9.04 -7.37 3.54
C GLY A 4 -8.07 -7.99 2.55
N MET A 5 -8.63 -8.60 1.51
CA MET A 5 -7.88 -9.12 0.38
C MET A 5 -8.33 -8.37 -0.86
N THR A 6 -7.36 -7.95 -1.67
CA THR A 6 -7.61 -7.29 -2.95
C THR A 6 -6.79 -7.99 -4.01
N ARG A 7 -7.43 -8.33 -5.13
CA ARG A 7 -6.79 -8.93 -6.31
C ARG A 7 -6.96 -7.96 -7.46
N LEU A 8 -5.86 -7.62 -8.13
CA LEU A 8 -5.91 -6.75 -9.30
C LEU A 8 -6.29 -7.56 -10.53
N GLU A 9 -7.16 -6.99 -11.36
CA GLU A 9 -7.52 -7.57 -12.66
C GLU A 9 -6.32 -7.52 -13.62
N PRO A 10 -6.21 -8.46 -14.59
CA PRO A 10 -5.16 -8.41 -15.61
C PRO A 10 -5.08 -7.05 -16.30
N GLY A 11 -3.87 -6.49 -16.39
CA GLY A 11 -3.61 -5.16 -16.93
C GLY A 11 -3.74 -4.01 -15.91
N SER A 12 -4.26 -4.27 -14.70
CA SER A 12 -4.25 -3.31 -13.59
C SER A 12 -3.05 -3.55 -12.68
N VAL A 13 -2.37 -2.47 -12.28
CA VAL A 13 -1.11 -2.56 -11.52
C VAL A 13 -1.07 -1.74 -10.24
N TRP A 14 -1.99 -0.79 -10.05
CA TRP A 14 -2.00 0.09 -8.88
C TRP A 14 -2.94 -0.43 -7.79
N ASN A 15 -2.48 -0.38 -6.55
CA ASN A 15 -3.33 -0.40 -5.37
C ASN A 15 -3.29 0.94 -4.62
N THR A 16 -4.26 1.15 -3.72
CA THR A 16 -4.33 2.28 -2.78
C THR A 16 -3.98 3.63 -3.40
N MET A 17 -4.62 3.94 -4.53
CA MET A 17 -4.39 5.20 -5.26
C MET A 17 -5.72 5.91 -5.55
N PRO A 18 -5.90 7.18 -5.17
CA PRO A 18 -4.92 8.12 -4.59
C PRO A 18 -4.41 7.74 -3.19
N ALA A 19 -3.17 8.14 -2.89
CA ALA A 19 -2.48 7.81 -1.64
C ALA A 19 -3.04 8.60 -0.44
N HIS A 20 -2.79 8.08 0.75
CA HIS A 20 -3.20 8.70 2.02
C HIS A 20 -2.29 8.26 3.18
N THR A 21 -2.38 8.96 4.31
CA THR A 21 -1.71 8.61 5.58
C THR A 21 -2.73 8.41 6.70
N HIS A 22 -2.30 7.82 7.82
CA HIS A 22 -3.12 7.59 9.01
C HIS A 22 -2.34 7.93 10.28
N ASP A 23 -2.60 9.04 10.95
CA ASP A 23 -1.85 9.34 12.18
C ASP A 23 -2.15 8.38 13.35
N ARG A 24 -3.32 7.73 13.34
CA ARG A 24 -3.83 6.94 14.48
C ARG A 24 -3.85 5.43 14.25
N ARG A 25 -3.41 4.99 13.07
CA ARG A 25 -3.45 3.58 12.65
C ARG A 25 -2.22 3.27 11.82
N MET A 26 -1.86 1.99 11.79
CA MET A 26 -0.79 1.48 10.94
C MET A 26 -1.33 0.33 10.11
N GLU A 27 -0.67 0.07 8.98
CA GLU A 27 -1.04 -0.99 8.08
C GLU A 27 0.13 -1.93 7.77
N ALA A 28 -0.17 -3.18 7.46
CA ALA A 28 0.77 -4.13 6.91
C ALA A 28 0.20 -4.80 5.66
N TYR A 29 1.04 -4.93 4.65
CA TYR A 29 0.70 -5.41 3.31
C TYR A 29 1.48 -6.67 2.99
N LEU A 30 0.79 -7.79 2.76
CA LEU A 30 1.36 -9.02 2.20
C LEU A 30 1.07 -9.06 0.70
N TYR A 31 2.11 -9.03 -0.13
CA TYR A 31 2.01 -9.17 -1.58
C TYR A 31 2.10 -10.65 -1.95
N PHE A 32 1.19 -11.15 -2.79
CA PHE A 32 1.18 -12.54 -3.22
C PHE A 32 0.58 -12.68 -4.64
N GLU A 33 0.71 -13.86 -5.24
CA GLU A 33 0.45 -14.08 -6.67
C GLU A 33 1.25 -13.13 -7.59
N VAL A 34 2.43 -12.67 -7.13
CA VAL A 34 3.35 -11.91 -7.98
C VAL A 34 4.11 -12.90 -8.86
N PRO A 35 4.07 -12.79 -10.20
CA PRO A 35 4.82 -13.68 -11.08
C PRO A 35 6.32 -13.72 -10.75
N GLN A 36 6.98 -14.84 -11.01
CA GLN A 36 8.39 -15.07 -10.62
C GLN A 36 9.37 -14.03 -11.20
N ASP A 37 9.11 -13.55 -12.41
CA ASP A 37 9.88 -12.52 -13.11
C ASP A 37 9.35 -11.09 -12.89
N ALA A 38 8.28 -10.93 -12.11
CA ALA A 38 7.65 -9.65 -11.79
C ALA A 38 7.98 -9.17 -10.37
N PHE A 39 7.68 -7.89 -10.10
CA PHE A 39 7.76 -7.29 -8.78
C PHE A 39 6.73 -6.17 -8.62
N ALA A 40 6.46 -5.78 -7.38
CA ALA A 40 5.77 -4.54 -7.05
C ALA A 40 6.75 -3.51 -6.49
N ILE A 41 6.58 -2.26 -6.86
CA ILE A 41 7.19 -1.12 -6.21
C ILE A 41 6.19 -0.68 -5.14
N HIS A 42 6.52 -0.87 -3.86
CA HIS A 42 5.74 -0.32 -2.76
C HIS A 42 6.27 1.07 -2.41
N LEU A 43 5.46 2.09 -2.66
CA LEU A 43 5.74 3.47 -2.31
C LEU A 43 5.43 3.70 -0.83
N MET A 44 6.40 4.26 -0.12
CA MET A 44 6.32 4.52 1.31
C MET A 44 7.06 5.81 1.66
N GLY A 45 6.96 6.26 2.89
CA GLY A 45 7.53 7.52 3.35
C GLY A 45 6.49 8.62 3.49
N ARG A 46 6.95 9.82 3.85
CA ARG A 46 6.06 10.99 3.90
C ARG A 46 5.72 11.43 2.47
N PRO A 47 4.53 12.01 2.22
CA PRO A 47 4.12 12.46 0.89
C PRO A 47 5.14 13.32 0.14
N GLU A 48 5.85 14.19 0.86
CA GLU A 48 6.84 15.13 0.35
C GLU A 48 8.25 14.55 0.13
N ALA A 49 8.48 13.30 0.55
CA ALA A 49 9.76 12.61 0.47
C ALA A 49 9.53 11.09 0.42
N THR A 50 8.90 10.61 -0.65
CA THR A 50 8.63 9.19 -0.80
C THR A 50 9.92 8.43 -1.14
N GLY A 51 9.98 7.20 -0.64
CA GLY A 51 10.93 6.17 -1.05
C GLY A 51 10.15 4.95 -1.54
N HIS A 52 10.86 3.89 -1.89
CA HIS A 52 10.20 2.66 -2.31
C HIS A 52 10.96 1.41 -1.91
N LEU A 53 10.22 0.30 -1.89
CA LEU A 53 10.74 -1.05 -1.78
C LEU A 53 10.39 -1.84 -3.03
N ILE A 54 11.33 -2.63 -3.52
CA ILE A 54 11.05 -3.69 -4.49
C ILE A 54 10.54 -4.90 -3.72
N VAL A 55 9.31 -5.29 -3.99
CA VAL A 55 8.61 -6.36 -3.29
C VAL A 55 8.33 -7.51 -4.25
N ARG A 56 8.71 -8.72 -3.85
CA ARG A 56 8.50 -9.98 -4.58
C ARG A 56 7.36 -10.77 -3.94
N ASN A 57 7.03 -11.89 -4.57
CA ASN A 57 5.97 -12.77 -4.11
C ASN A 57 6.17 -13.17 -2.63
N GLU A 58 5.07 -13.15 -1.86
CA GLU A 58 4.98 -13.54 -0.45
C GLU A 58 5.83 -12.70 0.51
N GLN A 59 6.14 -11.46 0.13
CA GLN A 59 6.81 -10.50 1.01
C GLN A 59 5.82 -9.55 1.68
N VAL A 60 6.18 -9.14 2.90
CA VAL A 60 5.38 -8.23 3.73
C VAL A 60 6.08 -6.88 3.85
N VAL A 61 5.30 -5.81 3.76
CA VAL A 61 5.72 -4.45 4.10
C VAL A 61 4.89 -3.91 5.25
N VAL A 62 5.56 -3.30 6.21
CA VAL A 62 4.94 -2.62 7.36
C VAL A 62 4.95 -1.13 7.10
N SER A 63 3.78 -0.50 7.07
CA SER A 63 3.63 0.95 6.88
C SER A 63 3.36 1.64 8.22
N PRO A 64 4.29 2.47 8.72
CA PRO A 64 4.03 3.26 9.90
C PRO A 64 2.94 4.33 9.64
N PRO A 65 2.28 4.86 10.69
CA PRO A 65 1.18 5.83 10.60
C PRO A 65 1.41 7.02 9.64
N TRP A 66 2.61 7.60 9.71
CA TRP A 66 3.02 8.79 8.95
C TRP A 66 3.39 8.50 7.49
N SER A 67 3.35 7.24 7.06
CA SER A 67 3.77 6.81 5.74
C SER A 67 2.57 6.58 4.82
N VAL A 68 2.71 7.00 3.56
CA VAL A 68 1.85 6.48 2.49
C VAL A 68 2.10 4.98 2.29
N HIS A 69 1.15 4.29 1.69
CA HIS A 69 1.22 2.87 1.39
C HIS A 69 0.45 2.55 0.12
N CYS A 70 1.09 2.79 -1.03
CA CYS A 70 0.55 2.41 -2.33
C CYS A 70 1.58 1.60 -3.11
N GLY A 71 1.13 0.89 -4.13
CA GLY A 71 1.94 -0.11 -4.80
C GLY A 71 1.62 -0.22 -6.29
N ALA A 72 2.67 -0.29 -7.10
CA ALA A 72 2.60 -0.52 -8.54
C ALA A 72 3.34 -1.79 -8.94
N GLY A 73 2.64 -2.75 -9.53
CA GLY A 73 3.21 -3.98 -10.07
C GLY A 73 3.79 -3.80 -11.48
N THR A 74 4.76 -4.64 -11.86
CA THR A 74 5.10 -4.88 -13.27
C THR A 74 4.13 -5.84 -13.96
N SER A 75 3.22 -6.46 -13.19
CA SER A 75 2.09 -7.28 -13.62
C SER A 75 0.97 -7.16 -12.58
N ALA A 76 -0.21 -7.72 -12.87
CA ALA A 76 -1.27 -7.86 -11.88
C ALA A 76 -0.83 -8.80 -10.75
N TYR A 77 -1.29 -8.52 -9.53
CA TYR A 77 -0.98 -9.27 -8.31
C TYR A 77 -2.16 -9.21 -7.33
N ALA A 78 -2.07 -9.96 -6.24
CA ALA A 78 -2.98 -9.86 -5.11
C ALA A 78 -2.24 -9.38 -3.86
N PHE A 79 -2.96 -8.78 -2.93
CA PHE A 79 -2.42 -8.41 -1.64
C PHE A 79 -3.45 -8.52 -0.53
N ILE A 80 -2.97 -8.86 0.67
CA ILE A 80 -3.73 -8.76 1.90
C ILE A 80 -3.25 -7.50 2.62
N TRP A 81 -4.19 -6.67 3.06
CA TRP A 81 -3.92 -5.53 3.91
C TRP A 81 -4.53 -5.79 5.29
N SER A 82 -3.79 -5.41 6.33
CA SER A 82 -4.26 -5.47 7.70
C SER A 82 -4.01 -4.13 8.37
N MET A 83 -5.00 -3.66 9.15
CA MET A 83 -4.97 -2.37 9.81
C MET A 83 -5.26 -2.54 11.31
N ALA A 84 -4.46 -1.86 12.12
CA ALA A 84 -4.67 -1.76 13.57
C ALA A 84 -4.29 -0.36 14.08
N GLY A 85 -4.90 0.05 15.19
CA GLY A 85 -4.66 1.34 15.82
C GLY A 85 -5.80 1.73 16.74
N ASP A 86 -5.88 3.03 17.03
CA ASP A 86 -6.78 3.58 18.05
C ASP A 86 -8.26 3.51 17.70
N ASN A 87 -8.59 3.41 16.40
CA ASN A 87 -9.96 3.34 15.92
C ASN A 87 -10.09 2.44 14.69
N LYS A 88 -11.34 2.24 14.26
CA LYS A 88 -11.72 1.47 13.06
C LYS A 88 -12.44 2.33 12.02
N SER A 89 -12.29 3.66 12.10
CA SER A 89 -13.00 4.59 11.21
C SER A 89 -12.27 4.70 9.88
N PHE A 90 -12.84 4.15 8.81
CA PHE A 90 -12.31 4.29 7.45
C PHE A 90 -12.42 5.71 6.88
N LYS A 91 -13.10 6.65 7.56
CA LYS A 91 -13.17 8.05 7.14
C LYS A 91 -12.07 8.92 7.74
N ASP A 92 -11.34 8.38 8.71
CA ASP A 92 -10.30 9.08 9.46
C ASP A 92 -8.95 8.89 8.75
N MET A 93 -8.84 9.41 7.53
CA MET A 93 -7.69 9.26 6.64
C MET A 93 -7.35 10.61 6.01
N ASP A 94 -6.06 10.93 5.90
CA ASP A 94 -5.61 12.16 5.26
C ASP A 94 -5.21 11.86 3.82
N PHE A 95 -6.08 12.21 2.87
CA PHE A 95 -5.81 12.03 1.45
C PHE A 95 -4.71 12.98 0.98
N VAL A 96 -3.77 12.46 0.21
CA VAL A 96 -2.67 13.23 -0.38
C VAL A 96 -3.09 13.71 -1.77
N PRO A 97 -3.07 15.03 -2.05
CA PRO A 97 -3.29 15.53 -3.40
C PRO A 97 -2.23 15.01 -4.36
N MET A 98 -2.65 14.44 -5.50
CA MET A 98 -1.73 13.79 -6.43
C MET A 98 -0.68 14.71 -7.06
N GLY A 99 -0.92 16.02 -7.10
CA GLY A 99 0.07 17.01 -7.54
C GLY A 99 1.15 17.34 -6.49
N GLU A 100 1.01 16.85 -5.26
CA GLU A 100 1.89 17.17 -4.13
C GLU A 100 2.82 16.03 -3.72
N ILE A 101 2.55 14.80 -4.21
CA ILE A 101 3.40 13.64 -3.93
C ILE A 101 4.76 13.76 -4.64
N ARG A 102 5.86 13.39 -3.95
CA ARG A 102 7.24 13.54 -4.44
C ARG A 102 8.10 12.32 -4.25
#